data_AF-A0A7K7U1N4-F1
#
_entry.id   AF-A0A7K7U1N4-F1
#
_cell.length_a   1.000
_cell.length_b   1.000
_cell.length_c   1.000
_cell.angle_alpha   90.00
_cell.angle_beta   90.00
_cell.angle_gamma   90.00
#
_symmetry.space_group_name_H-M   'P 1'
#
loop_
_entity.id
_entity.type
_entity.pdbx_description
1 polymer ?
#
loop_
_entity_poly.entity_id
_entity_poly.type
_entity_poly.pdbx_seq_one_letter_code
_entity_poly.pdbx_strand_id
1 'polypeptide(L)'
;GERLPKPERGKMRVHKINNVNKALDFIASKGVKLVSIGAEEIVDGNAKMTLGMIWTIILRFAIQDISVEETSAKEGLLLWCQRKTAPYKNVNVQNFHISWKDGLAFNALIHRHRPELIEYDKLRKDDPVTNLNNAFEVAEKYLDIPKMLDAEDIVNTARPDEKAIMTYVSSFYHAFSGAQKAETAANRICKVLAVNQENEHLMEDYEKLASDVSRPAAPSPAGSGTPLPPKTAVPPLPGPQDINNGWQHLEQAEKGYEEWLLNEIRRLERLDHLAEKFRQKASIHEAWTEGKEAMLKQKDYETATLSDIKALIRKHEAFESDLAAHQDRVEQIAAIAQELNELDYYDSPSVNARCQKICDQWDVLGSLTHSRREALEKTEKQLETIDELHLEYAKRAAPFNNWMESAMEDLQDMFIVHTIEEIEGLIAAHDQFKSTLPDADKEREAILGIQREAQRIADFNSIKLSGNNPYTSVTPQIINSKWERVQQLVPKRDHALLDEQSKQQSNEHLRRQFASQANIVGPWIQTKME
;
A
#
# COMPACT_ATOMS: atom_id res chain seq x y z
N GLY A 1 21.69 -12.96 18.29
CA GLY A 1 22.59 -12.93 19.47
C GLY A 1 23.51 -11.73 19.50
N GLU A 2 23.17 -10.61 18.84
CA GLU A 2 23.96 -9.38 18.91
C GLU A 2 23.68 -8.62 20.21
N ARG A 3 24.70 -7.95 20.75
CA ARG A 3 24.57 -7.18 21.99
C ARG A 3 24.22 -5.73 21.71
N LEU A 4 23.17 -5.25 22.36
CA LEU A 4 22.74 -3.86 22.37
C LEU A 4 23.67 -2.97 23.22
N PRO A 5 23.66 -1.64 22.99
CA PRO A 5 24.30 -0.67 23.87
C PRO A 5 23.84 -0.82 25.32
N LYS A 6 24.71 -0.55 26.29
CA LYS A 6 24.38 -0.69 27.72
C LYS A 6 23.18 0.21 28.07
N PRO A 7 22.15 -0.33 28.76
CA PRO A 7 21.00 0.45 29.17
C PRO A 7 21.37 1.43 30.29
N GLU A 8 20.75 2.60 30.26
CA GLU A 8 20.80 3.57 31.34
C GLU A 8 20.04 3.03 32.56
N ARG A 9 20.66 3.10 33.75
CA ARG A 9 20.09 2.53 34.99
C ARG A 9 19.25 3.51 35.82
N GLY A 10 19.07 4.75 35.34
CA GLY A 10 18.32 5.75 36.08
C GLY A 10 16.81 5.46 36.10
N LYS A 11 16.12 5.86 37.18
CA LYS A 11 14.68 5.58 37.37
C LYS A 11 13.76 6.61 36.71
N MET A 12 14.29 7.78 36.35
CA MET A 12 13.50 8.85 35.72
C MET A 12 12.97 8.43 34.34
N ARG A 13 11.81 8.98 33.97
CA ARG A 13 11.11 8.69 32.69
C ARG A 13 12.03 8.84 31.47
N VAL A 14 12.88 9.87 31.44
CA VAL A 14 13.85 10.12 30.36
C VAL A 14 14.81 8.93 30.14
N HIS A 15 15.29 8.28 31.20
CA HIS A 15 16.16 7.11 31.06
C HIS A 15 15.42 5.91 30.48
N LYS A 16 14.13 5.75 30.81
CA LYS A 16 13.28 4.70 30.23
C LYS A 16 13.06 4.94 28.74
N ILE A 17 12.78 6.18 28.34
CA ILE A 17 12.62 6.57 26.94
C ILE A 17 13.91 6.33 26.15
N ASN A 18 15.05 6.74 26.69
CA ASN A 18 16.35 6.49 26.06
C ASN A 18 16.62 5.00 25.85
N ASN A 19 16.27 4.16 26.82
CA ASN A 19 16.43 2.72 26.68
C ASN A 19 15.48 2.11 25.64
N VAL A 20 14.24 2.59 25.58
CA VAL A 20 13.27 2.14 24.57
C VAL A 20 13.70 2.61 23.18
N ASN A 21 14.18 3.85 23.02
CA ASN A 21 14.72 4.35 21.74
C ASN A 21 15.88 3.48 21.26
N LYS A 22 16.86 3.16 22.12
CA LYS A 22 17.96 2.24 21.76
C LYS A 22 17.46 0.88 21.25
N ALA A 23 16.36 0.36 21.82
CA ALA A 23 15.76 -0.88 21.37
C ALA A 23 15.00 -0.70 20.04
N LEU A 24 14.22 0.37 19.89
CA LEU A 24 13.46 0.68 18.67
C LEU A 24 14.40 0.93 17.48
N ASP A 25 15.49 1.67 17.68
CA ASP A 25 16.50 1.91 16.65
C ASP A 25 17.12 0.61 16.16
N PHE A 26 17.43 -0.30 17.08
CA PHE A 26 17.95 -1.62 16.72
C PHE A 26 16.90 -2.45 15.97
N ILE A 27 15.65 -2.45 16.43
CA ILE A 27 14.56 -3.18 15.80
C ILE A 27 14.31 -2.66 14.37
N ALA A 28 14.32 -1.34 14.18
CA ALA A 28 14.23 -0.69 12.87
C ALA A 28 15.40 -1.10 11.96
N SER A 29 16.63 -1.15 12.50
CA SER A 29 17.82 -1.57 11.75
C SER A 29 17.75 -3.00 11.22
N LYS A 30 16.94 -3.87 11.84
CA LYS A 30 16.72 -5.27 11.42
C LYS A 30 15.53 -5.45 10.46
N GLY A 31 15.01 -4.34 9.93
CA GLY A 31 13.95 -4.34 8.90
C GLY A 31 12.53 -4.48 9.45
N VAL A 32 12.31 -4.16 10.74
CA VAL A 32 10.95 -4.09 11.32
C VAL A 32 10.35 -2.71 11.04
N LYS A 33 9.17 -2.67 10.41
CA LYS A 33 8.44 -1.41 10.16
C LYS A 33 7.69 -0.96 11.42
N LEU A 34 8.21 0.06 12.10
CA LEU A 34 7.64 0.66 13.31
C LEU A 34 6.72 1.86 12.99
N VAL A 35 5.69 1.66 12.17
CA VAL A 35 4.76 2.75 11.81
C VAL A 35 3.89 3.11 13.02
N SER A 36 3.94 4.38 13.43
CA SER A 36 3.15 4.95 14.54
C SER A 36 3.47 4.40 15.95
N ILE A 37 4.66 3.81 16.16
CA ILE A 37 5.11 3.33 17.47
C ILE A 37 6.28 4.19 17.95
N GLY A 38 6.02 5.08 18.91
CA GLY A 38 7.03 5.90 19.57
C GLY A 38 7.48 5.34 20.92
N ALA A 39 8.69 5.66 21.36
CA ALA A 39 9.18 5.24 22.68
C ALA A 39 8.35 5.78 23.85
N GLU A 40 7.79 6.98 23.70
CA GLU A 40 6.89 7.62 24.66
C GLU A 40 5.68 6.73 24.95
N GLU A 41 5.02 6.20 23.90
CA GLU A 41 3.85 5.32 24.00
C GLU A 41 4.12 4.04 24.79
N ILE A 42 5.32 3.48 24.64
CA ILE A 42 5.75 2.27 25.35
C ILE A 42 6.05 2.58 26.82
N VAL A 43 6.74 3.68 27.08
CA VAL A 43 7.12 4.08 28.45
C VAL A 43 5.90 4.51 29.27
N ASP A 44 4.91 5.12 28.61
CA ASP A 44 3.66 5.55 29.25
C ASP A 44 2.63 4.43 29.38
N GLY A 45 2.94 3.23 28.88
CA GLY A 45 2.13 2.04 29.10
C GLY A 45 0.91 1.92 28.19
N ASN A 46 0.98 2.46 26.97
CA ASN A 46 -0.07 2.24 25.97
C ASN A 46 -0.07 0.77 25.54
N ALA A 47 -0.99 0.00 26.11
CA ALA A 47 -1.09 -1.44 25.89
C ALA A 47 -1.25 -1.79 24.40
N LYS A 48 -2.03 -1.01 23.65
CA LYS A 48 -2.27 -1.24 22.22
C LYS A 48 -0.99 -1.08 21.40
N MET A 49 -0.22 -0.01 21.65
CA MET A 49 1.04 0.23 20.96
C MET A 49 2.11 -0.77 21.37
N THR A 50 2.14 -1.15 22.65
CA THR A 50 3.07 -2.16 23.17
C THR A 50 2.81 -3.53 22.52
N LEU A 51 1.56 -3.98 22.48
CA LEU A 51 1.17 -5.23 21.81
C LEU A 51 1.43 -5.15 20.29
N GLY A 52 1.18 -3.99 19.67
CA GLY A 52 1.50 -3.73 18.27
C GLY A 52 3.01 -3.91 17.98
N MET A 53 3.86 -3.33 18.81
CA MET A 53 5.32 -3.46 18.72
C MET A 53 5.75 -4.92 18.86
N ILE A 54 5.31 -5.62 19.90
CA ILE A 54 5.66 -7.03 20.14
C ILE A 54 5.22 -7.89 18.95
N TRP A 55 4.03 -7.66 18.40
CA TRP A 55 3.57 -8.35 17.20
C TRP A 55 4.49 -8.13 16.00
N THR A 56 4.94 -6.90 15.74
CA THR A 56 5.85 -6.63 14.61
C THR A 56 7.20 -7.34 14.77
N ILE A 57 7.68 -7.49 16.01
CA ILE A 57 8.89 -8.26 16.32
C ILE A 57 8.66 -9.75 16.05
N ILE A 58 7.57 -10.32 16.57
CA ILE A 58 7.21 -11.73 16.32
C ILE A 58 7.06 -11.99 14.82
N LEU A 59 6.33 -11.12 14.11
CA LEU A 59 6.13 -11.24 12.68
C LEU A 59 7.47 -11.28 11.95
N ARG A 60 8.38 -10.34 12.23
CA ARG A 60 9.68 -10.26 11.53
C ARG A 60 10.60 -11.45 11.82
N PHE A 61 10.73 -11.83 13.09
CA PHE A 61 11.78 -12.78 13.51
C PHE A 61 11.30 -14.23 13.62
N ALA A 62 10.00 -14.46 13.86
CA ALA A 62 9.46 -15.81 13.97
C ALA A 62 8.67 -16.22 12.73
N ILE A 63 8.04 -15.30 11.99
CA ILE A 63 7.12 -15.70 10.90
C ILE A 63 7.69 -15.34 9.53
N GLN A 64 8.31 -14.16 9.37
CA GLN A 64 8.66 -13.61 8.07
C GLN A 64 9.68 -14.45 7.27
N ASP A 65 10.58 -15.14 7.96
CA ASP A 65 11.59 -16.00 7.34
C ASP A 65 11.04 -17.40 6.99
N ILE A 66 9.75 -17.66 7.25
CA ILE A 66 9.06 -18.89 6.82
C ILE A 66 8.67 -18.74 5.35
N SER A 67 9.54 -19.17 4.44
CA SER A 67 9.22 -19.25 3.01
C SER A 67 8.88 -20.69 2.61
N VAL A 68 7.64 -20.91 2.17
CA VAL A 68 7.22 -22.15 1.51
C VAL A 68 6.72 -21.77 0.12
N GLU A 69 7.42 -22.22 -0.92
CA GLU A 69 7.03 -22.00 -2.34
C GLU A 69 6.81 -20.53 -2.71
N GLU A 70 7.72 -19.64 -2.28
CA GLU A 70 7.74 -18.22 -2.66
C GLU A 70 6.47 -17.41 -2.27
N THR A 71 5.61 -17.97 -1.42
CA THR A 71 4.44 -17.27 -0.87
C THR A 71 4.81 -16.33 0.27
N SER A 72 3.94 -15.34 0.56
CA SER A 72 4.17 -14.45 1.70
C SER A 72 4.28 -15.26 3.00
N ALA A 73 5.05 -14.81 3.98
CA ALA A 73 5.33 -15.57 5.19
C ALA A 73 4.09 -16.12 5.93
N LYS A 74 3.00 -15.34 5.95
CA LYS A 74 1.72 -15.77 6.52
C LYS A 74 1.07 -16.86 5.68
N GLU A 75 1.05 -16.70 4.36
CA GLU A 75 0.51 -17.68 3.42
C GLU A 75 1.35 -18.96 3.41
N GLY A 76 2.68 -18.84 3.51
CA GLY A 76 3.60 -19.97 3.62
C GLY A 76 3.36 -20.79 4.88
N LEU A 77 3.16 -20.13 6.03
CA LEU A 77 2.78 -20.81 7.27
C LEU A 77 1.40 -21.49 7.14
N LEU A 78 0.43 -20.81 6.52
CA LEU A 78 -0.92 -21.37 6.32
C LEU A 78 -0.89 -22.58 5.38
N LEU A 79 -0.19 -22.48 4.27
CA LEU A 79 0.00 -23.55 3.29
C LEU A 79 0.72 -24.75 3.92
N TRP A 80 1.71 -24.50 4.77
CA TRP A 80 2.37 -25.56 5.53
C TRP A 80 1.37 -26.29 6.44
N CYS A 81 0.54 -25.55 7.20
CA CYS A 81 -0.49 -26.17 8.04
C CYS A 81 -1.46 -27.00 7.21
N GLN A 82 -1.95 -26.46 6.08
CA GLN A 82 -2.87 -27.14 5.17
C GLN A 82 -2.27 -28.44 4.63
N ARG A 83 -1.02 -28.41 4.14
CA ARG A 83 -0.37 -29.61 3.60
C ARG A 83 -0.15 -30.70 4.65
N LYS A 84 0.25 -30.31 5.87
CA LYS A 84 0.48 -31.25 6.95
C LYS A 84 -0.82 -31.84 7.48
N THR A 85 -1.92 -31.09 7.44
CA THR A 85 -3.24 -31.54 7.91
C THR A 85 -4.16 -32.09 6.81
N ALA A 86 -3.79 -31.99 5.53
CA ALA A 86 -4.59 -32.49 4.40
C ALA A 86 -5.05 -33.96 4.51
N PRO A 87 -4.27 -34.90 5.10
CA PRO A 87 -4.74 -36.29 5.27
C PRO A 87 -5.89 -36.46 6.28
N TYR A 88 -6.13 -35.47 7.15
CA TYR A 88 -7.12 -35.55 8.23
C TYR A 88 -8.45 -34.96 7.77
N LYS A 89 -9.41 -35.84 7.43
CA LYS A 89 -10.71 -35.45 6.83
C LYS A 89 -11.56 -34.50 7.70
N ASN A 90 -11.36 -34.56 9.01
CA ASN A 90 -12.06 -33.74 10.00
C ASN A 90 -11.38 -32.38 10.27
N VAL A 91 -10.26 -32.08 9.60
CA VAL A 91 -9.52 -30.82 9.75
C VAL A 91 -9.51 -30.05 8.43
N ASN A 92 -9.89 -28.78 8.50
CA ASN A 92 -9.83 -27.87 7.35
C ASN A 92 -9.30 -26.51 7.79
N VAL A 93 -8.00 -26.29 7.56
CA VAL A 93 -7.31 -25.06 7.96
C VAL A 93 -7.42 -24.03 6.84
N GLN A 94 -8.25 -23.00 7.03
CA GLN A 94 -8.45 -21.91 6.06
C GLN A 94 -7.97 -20.55 6.58
N ASN A 95 -7.77 -20.42 7.88
CA ASN A 95 -7.39 -19.18 8.55
C ASN A 95 -6.69 -19.48 9.87
N PHE A 96 -6.13 -18.46 10.52
CA PHE A 96 -5.53 -18.56 11.86
C PHE A 96 -6.50 -18.13 12.97
N HIS A 97 -7.82 -18.32 12.81
CA HIS A 97 -8.78 -18.02 13.88
C HIS A 97 -9.77 -19.18 14.10
N ILE A 98 -10.80 -19.29 13.27
CA ILE A 98 -11.94 -20.19 13.46
C ILE A 98 -11.53 -21.64 13.15
N SER A 99 -10.64 -21.84 12.18
CA SER A 99 -10.16 -23.18 11.80
C SER A 99 -9.41 -23.93 12.90
N TRP A 100 -8.99 -23.25 13.97
CA TRP A 100 -8.22 -23.82 15.07
C TRP A 100 -9.05 -24.00 16.34
N LYS A 101 -10.29 -23.51 16.33
CA LYS A 101 -11.14 -23.41 17.52
C LYS A 101 -11.57 -24.76 18.09
N ASP A 102 -11.67 -25.80 17.25
CA ASP A 102 -12.05 -27.15 17.68
C ASP A 102 -10.87 -27.98 18.23
N GLY A 103 -9.65 -27.44 18.20
CA GLY A 103 -8.43 -28.09 18.68
C GLY A 103 -7.91 -29.22 17.81
N LEU A 104 -8.66 -29.69 16.82
CA LEU A 104 -8.28 -30.84 15.99
C LEU A 104 -7.09 -30.52 15.08
N ALA A 105 -6.97 -29.28 14.62
CA ALA A 105 -5.85 -28.83 13.80
C ALA A 105 -4.50 -28.90 14.54
N PHE A 106 -4.45 -28.51 15.83
CA PHE A 106 -3.23 -28.60 16.64
C PHE A 106 -2.81 -30.05 16.85
N ASN A 107 -3.75 -30.91 17.23
CA ASN A 107 -3.49 -32.34 17.41
C ASN A 107 -3.05 -33.02 16.11
N ALA A 108 -3.65 -32.65 14.97
CA ALA A 108 -3.29 -33.21 13.66
C ALA A 108 -1.86 -32.82 13.25
N LEU A 109 -1.43 -31.59 13.54
CA LEU A 109 -0.06 -31.15 13.27
C LEU A 109 0.98 -31.92 14.09
N ILE A 110 0.70 -32.15 15.37
CA ILE A 110 1.57 -32.94 16.24
C ILE A 110 1.60 -34.39 15.75
N HIS A 111 0.43 -35.02 15.57
CA HIS A 111 0.32 -36.41 15.10
C HIS A 111 0.98 -36.63 13.72
N ARG A 112 0.97 -35.62 12.83
CA ARG A 112 1.62 -35.75 11.51
C ARG A 112 3.15 -35.85 11.60
N HIS A 113 3.76 -35.18 12.57
CA HIS A 113 5.22 -35.15 12.73
C HIS A 113 5.69 -36.18 13.76
N ARG A 114 4.88 -36.46 14.77
CA ARG A 114 5.15 -37.40 15.86
C ARG A 114 3.86 -38.17 16.21
N PRO A 115 3.51 -39.20 15.42
CA PRO A 115 2.29 -39.99 15.62
C PRO A 115 2.20 -40.63 17.00
N GLU A 116 3.34 -40.96 17.60
CA GLU A 116 3.45 -41.62 18.91
C GLU A 116 2.97 -40.78 20.09
N LEU A 117 2.83 -39.46 19.91
CA LEU A 117 2.47 -38.53 20.99
C LEU A 117 0.97 -38.25 21.11
N ILE A 118 0.18 -38.58 20.09
CA ILE A 118 -1.25 -38.22 20.02
C ILE A 118 -2.07 -39.40 19.52
N GLU A 119 -3.03 -39.85 20.31
CA GLU A 119 -4.01 -40.84 19.87
C GLU A 119 -5.17 -40.16 19.12
N TYR A 120 -4.94 -39.85 17.85
CA TYR A 120 -5.85 -38.98 17.08
C TYR A 120 -7.27 -39.55 16.92
N ASP A 121 -7.42 -40.87 16.80
CA ASP A 121 -8.72 -41.54 16.60
C ASP A 121 -9.69 -41.38 17.78
N LYS A 122 -9.19 -41.04 18.98
CA LYS A 122 -10.01 -40.80 20.17
C LYS A 122 -10.56 -39.38 20.25
N LEU A 123 -10.02 -38.45 19.45
CA LEU A 123 -10.40 -37.04 19.50
C LEU A 123 -11.72 -36.80 18.77
N ARG A 124 -12.55 -35.94 19.34
CA ARG A 124 -13.87 -35.61 18.76
C ARG A 124 -14.07 -34.10 18.69
N LYS A 125 -14.79 -33.65 17.66
CA LYS A 125 -14.99 -32.23 17.36
C LYS A 125 -15.86 -31.50 18.39
N ASP A 126 -16.73 -32.23 19.09
CA ASP A 126 -17.66 -31.74 20.10
C ASP A 126 -16.99 -31.42 21.45
N ASP A 127 -15.71 -31.79 21.64
CA ASP A 127 -14.95 -31.52 22.86
C ASP A 127 -13.69 -30.66 22.61
N PRO A 128 -13.87 -29.37 22.25
CA PRO A 128 -12.78 -28.52 21.82
C PRO A 128 -11.79 -28.16 22.95
N VAL A 129 -12.26 -28.02 24.18
CA VAL A 129 -11.42 -27.66 25.33
C VAL A 129 -10.42 -28.78 25.65
N THR A 130 -10.90 -30.03 25.70
CA THR A 130 -10.04 -31.19 25.92
C THR A 130 -9.03 -31.36 24.77
N ASN A 131 -9.47 -31.19 23.52
CA ASN A 131 -8.58 -31.27 22.35
C ASN A 131 -7.45 -30.22 22.44
N LEU A 132 -7.78 -28.97 22.75
CA LEU A 132 -6.80 -27.89 22.86
C LEU A 132 -5.81 -28.16 24.00
N ASN A 133 -6.30 -28.49 25.19
CA ASN A 133 -5.45 -28.79 26.34
C ASN A 133 -4.54 -30.00 26.09
N ASN A 134 -5.04 -31.06 25.45
CA ASN A 134 -4.23 -32.21 25.06
C ASN A 134 -3.05 -31.80 24.15
N ALA A 135 -3.32 -31.00 23.12
CA ALA A 135 -2.27 -30.53 22.22
C ALA A 135 -1.25 -29.63 22.96
N PHE A 136 -1.73 -28.74 23.83
CA PHE A 136 -0.87 -27.80 24.55
C PHE A 136 0.01 -28.49 25.60
N GLU A 137 -0.52 -29.49 26.30
CA GLU A 137 0.24 -30.33 27.24
C GLU A 137 1.30 -31.18 26.55
N VAL A 138 0.95 -31.81 25.44
CA VAL A 138 1.91 -32.61 24.66
C VAL A 138 3.01 -31.73 24.08
N ALA A 139 2.65 -30.53 23.61
CA ALA A 139 3.61 -29.57 23.07
C ALA A 139 4.61 -29.08 24.13
N GLU A 140 4.14 -28.76 25.34
CA GLU A 140 5.01 -28.32 26.44
C GLU A 140 5.92 -29.46 26.93
N LYS A 141 5.36 -30.65 27.13
CA LYS A 141 6.08 -31.76 27.75
C LYS A 141 7.09 -32.44 26.81
N TYR A 142 6.78 -32.54 25.52
CA TYR A 142 7.56 -33.35 24.57
C TYR A 142 8.18 -32.57 23.41
N LEU A 143 7.72 -31.35 23.15
CA LEU A 143 8.22 -30.51 22.05
C LEU A 143 8.91 -29.23 22.53
N ASP A 144 8.97 -28.99 23.85
CA ASP A 144 9.54 -27.78 24.47
C ASP A 144 8.87 -26.49 23.96
N ILE A 145 7.58 -26.56 23.63
CA ILE A 145 6.77 -25.41 23.20
C ILE A 145 5.92 -24.96 24.39
N PRO A 146 6.19 -23.78 24.99
CA PRO A 146 5.48 -23.32 26.18
C PRO A 146 4.00 -23.08 25.89
N LYS A 147 3.12 -23.31 26.86
CA LYS A 147 1.68 -23.00 26.72
C LYS A 147 1.47 -21.49 26.67
N MET A 148 1.23 -20.96 25.48
CA MET A 148 0.99 -19.52 25.25
C MET A 148 -0.48 -19.16 25.06
N LEU A 149 -1.34 -20.17 24.90
CA LEU A 149 -2.77 -20.00 24.67
C LEU A 149 -3.56 -20.73 25.75
N ASP A 150 -4.69 -20.14 26.14
CA ASP A 150 -5.67 -20.75 27.03
C ASP A 150 -6.81 -21.39 26.22
N ALA A 151 -7.17 -22.62 26.56
CA ALA A 151 -8.19 -23.37 25.84
C ALA A 151 -9.60 -22.80 26.04
N GLU A 152 -9.92 -22.31 27.24
CA GLU A 152 -11.22 -21.74 27.55
C GLU A 152 -11.41 -20.40 26.81
N ASP A 153 -10.37 -19.56 26.77
CA ASP A 153 -10.41 -18.28 26.05
C ASP A 153 -10.67 -18.47 24.54
N ILE A 154 -10.04 -19.47 23.91
CA ILE A 154 -10.24 -19.78 22.49
C ILE A 154 -11.68 -20.24 22.23
N VAL A 155 -12.23 -21.10 23.09
CA VAL A 155 -13.56 -21.69 22.89
C VAL A 155 -14.66 -20.66 23.17
N ASN A 156 -14.51 -19.87 24.24
CA ASN A 156 -15.48 -18.87 24.66
C ASN A 156 -15.50 -17.63 23.74
N THR A 157 -14.40 -17.35 23.03
CA THR A 157 -14.35 -16.23 22.09
C THR A 157 -14.98 -16.62 20.74
N ALA A 158 -15.92 -15.81 20.23
CA ALA A 158 -16.59 -16.06 18.95
C ALA A 158 -15.59 -16.19 17.78
N ARG A 159 -14.55 -15.34 17.77
CA ARG A 159 -13.43 -15.39 16.84
C ARG A 159 -12.11 -15.29 17.61
N PRO A 160 -11.36 -16.39 17.76
CA PRO A 160 -10.04 -16.35 18.39
C PRO A 160 -9.10 -15.35 17.70
N ASP A 161 -8.20 -14.74 18.47
CA ASP A 161 -7.27 -13.74 17.95
C ASP A 161 -6.28 -14.39 16.96
N GLU A 162 -6.23 -13.81 15.76
CA GLU A 162 -5.43 -14.35 14.67
C GLU A 162 -3.93 -14.31 14.97
N LYS A 163 -3.47 -13.24 15.62
CA LYS A 163 -2.05 -13.03 15.92
C LYS A 163 -1.57 -13.99 17.01
N ALA A 164 -2.40 -14.23 18.01
CA ALA A 164 -2.13 -15.20 19.07
C ALA A 164 -1.97 -16.63 18.51
N ILE A 165 -2.91 -17.07 17.67
CA ILE A 165 -2.82 -18.39 17.03
C ILE A 165 -1.63 -18.48 16.09
N MET A 166 -1.39 -17.46 15.24
CA MET A 166 -0.21 -17.43 14.35
C MET A 166 1.10 -17.55 15.14
N THR A 167 1.22 -16.83 16.25
CA THR A 167 2.40 -16.88 17.11
C THR A 167 2.62 -18.30 17.62
N TYR A 168 1.58 -18.94 18.15
CA TYR A 168 1.69 -20.29 18.70
C TYR A 168 1.98 -21.34 17.61
N VAL A 169 1.29 -21.27 16.47
CA VAL A 169 1.52 -22.16 15.32
C VAL A 169 2.92 -21.99 14.73
N SER A 170 3.48 -20.78 14.73
CA SER A 170 4.86 -20.55 14.28
C SER A 170 5.88 -21.27 15.16
N SER A 171 5.63 -21.40 16.47
CA SER A 171 6.48 -22.20 17.36
C SER A 171 6.49 -23.68 16.99
N PHE A 172 5.34 -24.25 16.62
CA PHE A 172 5.27 -25.61 16.07
C PHE A 172 6.04 -25.73 14.76
N TYR A 173 5.92 -24.74 13.87
CA TYR A 173 6.68 -24.74 12.62
C TYR A 173 8.17 -24.82 12.91
N HIS A 174 8.72 -23.96 13.78
CA HIS A 174 10.15 -23.97 14.09
C HIS A 174 10.61 -25.25 14.76
N ALA A 175 9.84 -25.77 15.71
CA ALA A 175 10.14 -27.03 16.38
C ALA A 175 10.25 -28.20 15.38
N PHE A 176 9.33 -28.27 14.40
CA PHE A 176 9.31 -29.35 13.42
C PHE A 176 10.24 -29.13 12.21
N SER A 177 10.41 -27.89 11.74
CA SER A 177 11.33 -27.56 10.63
C SER A 177 12.80 -27.65 11.07
N GLY A 178 13.12 -27.29 12.32
CA GLY A 178 14.45 -27.49 12.88
C GLY A 178 14.87 -28.96 12.90
N ALA A 179 13.95 -29.85 13.31
CA ALA A 179 14.16 -31.30 13.31
C ALA A 179 14.34 -31.85 11.88
N GLN A 180 13.55 -31.38 10.91
CA GLN A 180 13.63 -31.84 9.52
C GLN A 180 14.92 -31.41 8.80
N LYS A 181 15.46 -30.22 9.13
CA LYS A 181 16.77 -29.75 8.62
C LYS A 181 17.92 -30.58 9.18
N ALA A 182 17.88 -30.92 10.46
CA ALA A 182 18.87 -31.80 11.09
C ALA A 182 18.82 -33.22 10.51
N GLU A 183 17.62 -33.77 10.28
CA GLU A 183 17.42 -35.08 9.65
C GLU A 183 17.90 -35.11 8.19
N THR A 184 17.63 -34.05 7.41
CA THR A 184 18.09 -33.96 6.02
C THR A 184 19.62 -33.81 5.95
N ALA A 185 20.22 -33.06 6.88
CA ALA A 185 21.68 -32.98 7.00
C ALA A 185 22.29 -34.33 7.40
N ALA A 186 21.68 -35.05 8.35
CA ALA A 186 22.09 -36.39 8.74
C ALA A 186 21.99 -37.39 7.58
N ASN A 187 20.89 -37.37 6.82
CA ASN A 187 20.70 -38.21 5.64
C ASN A 187 21.72 -37.91 4.52
N ARG A 188 22.13 -36.66 4.35
CA ARG A 188 23.22 -36.28 3.43
C ARG A 188 24.57 -36.82 3.93
N ILE A 189 24.85 -36.73 5.22
CA ILE A 189 26.06 -37.31 5.83
C ILE A 189 26.07 -38.83 5.65
N CYS A 190 24.98 -39.53 5.91
CA CYS A 190 24.88 -40.98 5.70
C CYS A 190 25.12 -41.39 4.24
N LYS A 191 24.63 -40.62 3.26
CA LYS A 191 24.92 -40.87 1.84
C LYS A 191 26.40 -40.69 1.51
N VAL A 192 27.02 -39.63 2.00
CA VAL A 192 28.47 -39.39 1.80
C VAL A 192 29.30 -40.49 2.47
N LEU A 193 28.89 -40.95 3.65
CA LEU A 193 29.57 -42.02 4.38
C LEU A 193 29.47 -43.37 3.63
N ALA A 194 28.32 -43.66 3.03
CA ALA A 194 28.13 -44.86 2.20
C ALA A 194 29.02 -44.84 0.95
N VAL A 195 29.11 -43.70 0.25
CA VAL A 195 29.98 -43.53 -0.92
C VAL A 195 31.46 -43.66 -0.53
N ASN A 196 31.87 -43.12 0.62
CA ASN A 196 33.24 -43.29 1.09
C ASN A 196 33.58 -44.74 1.46
N GLN A 197 32.66 -45.47 2.09
CA GLN A 197 32.86 -46.92 2.34
C GLN A 197 32.98 -47.72 1.04
N GLU A 198 32.20 -47.38 0.03
CA GLU A 198 32.27 -48.02 -1.28
C GLU A 198 33.61 -47.70 -1.98
N ASN A 199 34.07 -46.45 -1.89
CA ASN A 199 35.39 -46.04 -2.40
C ASN A 199 36.55 -46.73 -1.68
N GLU A 200 36.47 -46.92 -0.36
CA GLU A 200 37.47 -47.71 0.38
C GLU A 200 37.53 -49.15 -0.12
N HIS A 201 36.38 -49.78 -0.37
CA HIS A 201 36.32 -51.12 -0.95
C HIS A 201 36.90 -51.18 -2.37
N LEU A 202 36.59 -50.19 -3.22
CA LEU A 202 37.17 -50.09 -4.56
C LEU A 202 38.69 -49.89 -4.54
N MET A 203 39.21 -49.13 -3.57
CA MET A 203 40.66 -48.97 -3.39
C MET A 203 41.33 -50.29 -2.98
N GLU A 204 40.73 -51.06 -2.07
CA GLU A 204 41.23 -52.39 -1.70
C GLU A 204 41.22 -53.38 -2.88
N ASP A 205 40.17 -53.33 -3.72
CA ASP A 205 40.08 -54.16 -4.92
C ASP A 205 41.11 -53.76 -5.98
N TYR A 206 41.37 -52.46 -6.14
CA TYR A 206 42.43 -51.96 -7.02
C TYR A 206 43.82 -52.39 -6.53
N GLU A 207 44.07 -52.32 -5.22
CA GLU A 207 45.33 -52.74 -4.61
C GLU A 207 45.55 -54.25 -4.77
N LYS A 208 44.49 -55.06 -4.64
CA LYS A 208 44.52 -56.50 -4.97
C LYS A 208 44.84 -56.74 -6.45
N LEU A 209 44.16 -56.06 -7.37
CA LEU A 209 44.38 -56.24 -8.81
C LEU A 209 45.82 -55.85 -9.21
N ALA A 210 46.34 -54.76 -8.68
CA ALA A 210 47.70 -54.30 -8.91
C ALA A 210 48.75 -55.29 -8.34
N SER A 211 48.43 -55.93 -7.20
CA SER A 211 49.29 -56.97 -6.61
C SER A 211 49.35 -58.26 -7.45
N ASP A 212 48.25 -58.63 -8.11
CA ASP A 212 48.19 -59.79 -9.02
C ASP A 212 48.93 -59.55 -10.35
N VAL A 213 48.88 -58.32 -10.88
CA VAL A 213 49.62 -57.93 -12.09
C VAL A 213 51.13 -57.83 -11.84
N SER A 214 51.56 -57.55 -10.60
CA SER A 214 52.97 -57.45 -10.22
C SER A 214 53.65 -58.80 -9.94
N ARG A 215 52.97 -59.93 -10.14
CA ARG A 215 53.55 -61.27 -9.95
C ARG A 215 54.34 -61.70 -11.20
N PRO A 216 55.66 -61.94 -11.12
CA PRO A 216 56.46 -62.29 -12.30
C PRO A 216 56.09 -63.68 -12.84
N ALA A 217 55.78 -63.76 -14.14
CA ALA A 217 55.66 -65.01 -14.88
C ALA A 217 57.03 -65.71 -14.97
N ALA A 218 57.06 -67.01 -14.66
CA ALA A 218 58.27 -67.84 -14.65
C ALA A 218 58.86 -68.09 -16.07
N PRO A 219 60.18 -68.33 -16.23
CA PRO A 219 60.86 -68.38 -17.54
C PRO A 219 61.10 -69.81 -18.06
N SER A 220 61.19 -69.98 -19.39
CA SER A 220 61.81 -71.15 -20.07
C SER A 220 61.92 -70.96 -21.61
N PRO A 221 62.81 -71.67 -22.36
CA PRO A 221 64.18 -71.20 -22.59
C PRO A 221 64.69 -71.23 -24.06
N ALA A 222 65.86 -70.59 -24.26
CA ALA A 222 66.97 -70.90 -25.18
C ALA A 222 66.88 -70.73 -26.72
N GLY A 223 67.92 -70.09 -27.29
CA GLY A 223 68.62 -70.68 -28.46
C GLY A 223 69.09 -69.77 -29.63
N SER A 224 70.32 -69.24 -29.52
CA SER A 224 71.39 -69.10 -30.56
C SER A 224 71.26 -68.22 -31.84
N GLY A 225 72.15 -67.21 -31.96
CA GLY A 225 73.25 -67.22 -32.98
C GLY A 225 73.23 -66.33 -34.26
N THR A 226 73.52 -65.01 -34.14
CA THR A 226 74.40 -64.10 -34.99
C THR A 226 74.37 -64.08 -36.55
N PRO A 227 74.82 -63.01 -37.29
CA PRO A 227 75.12 -61.59 -36.97
C PRO A 227 74.55 -60.53 -38.00
N LEU A 228 74.67 -59.23 -37.65
CA LEU A 228 74.15 -58.00 -38.32
C LEU A 228 74.99 -57.42 -39.49
N PRO A 229 74.38 -56.56 -40.34
CA PRO A 229 75.04 -55.34 -40.85
C PRO A 229 74.17 -54.06 -40.64
N PRO A 230 74.64 -52.84 -41.02
CA PRO A 230 74.86 -51.71 -40.12
C PRO A 230 73.63 -50.84 -39.81
N LYS A 231 73.74 -50.18 -38.64
CA LYS A 231 72.78 -49.30 -37.99
C LYS A 231 72.33 -48.13 -38.87
N THR A 232 71.09 -48.16 -39.33
CA THR A 232 70.26 -46.95 -39.34
C THR A 232 69.93 -46.62 -37.89
N ALA A 233 70.26 -45.42 -37.44
CA ALA A 233 69.98 -44.98 -36.08
C ALA A 233 68.47 -44.93 -35.85
N VAL A 234 67.92 -46.03 -35.35
CA VAL A 234 66.64 -46.05 -34.65
C VAL A 234 66.87 -45.19 -33.39
N PRO A 235 66.05 -44.16 -33.12
CA PRO A 235 66.17 -43.39 -31.88
C PRO A 235 66.16 -44.35 -30.68
N PRO A 236 66.95 -44.07 -29.63
CA PRO A 236 67.02 -44.97 -28.48
C PRO A 236 65.61 -45.22 -27.95
N LEU A 237 65.29 -46.49 -27.71
CA LEU A 237 64.05 -46.84 -27.01
C LEU A 237 64.03 -46.05 -25.70
N PRO A 238 62.93 -45.36 -25.38
CA PRO A 238 62.85 -44.51 -24.21
C PRO A 238 63.25 -45.33 -22.98
N GLY A 239 64.14 -44.77 -22.15
CA GLY A 239 64.56 -45.44 -20.93
C GLY A 239 63.36 -45.60 -20.00
N PRO A 240 63.40 -46.52 -19.01
CA PRO A 240 62.34 -46.65 -18.01
C PRO A 240 61.97 -45.32 -17.34
N GLN A 241 62.94 -44.39 -17.21
CA GLN A 241 62.73 -43.03 -16.69
C GLN A 241 61.96 -42.13 -17.67
N ASP A 242 62.23 -42.20 -18.98
CA ASP A 242 61.51 -41.43 -19.99
C ASP A 242 60.05 -41.90 -20.12
N ILE A 243 59.85 -43.22 -20.01
CA ILE A 243 58.51 -43.83 -19.95
C ILE A 243 57.78 -43.35 -18.70
N ASN A 244 58.42 -43.39 -17.53
CA ASN A 244 57.83 -42.91 -16.28
C ASN A 244 57.46 -41.41 -16.32
N ASN A 245 58.31 -40.57 -16.90
CA ASN A 245 58.02 -39.14 -17.08
C ASN A 245 56.85 -38.92 -18.06
N GLY A 246 56.79 -39.70 -19.14
CA GLY A 246 55.65 -39.69 -20.07
C GLY A 246 54.34 -40.11 -19.42
N TRP A 247 54.38 -41.13 -18.56
CA TRP A 247 53.22 -41.54 -17.75
C TRP A 247 52.79 -40.45 -16.77
N GLN A 248 53.71 -39.79 -16.07
CA GLN A 248 53.39 -38.69 -15.16
C GLN A 248 52.77 -37.48 -15.88
N HIS A 249 53.24 -37.16 -17.09
CA HIS A 249 52.64 -36.11 -17.91
C HIS A 249 51.22 -36.47 -18.37
N LEU A 250 50.99 -37.74 -18.74
CA LEU A 250 49.68 -38.24 -19.13
C LEU A 250 48.70 -38.19 -17.94
N GLU A 251 49.14 -38.62 -16.76
CA GLU A 251 48.34 -38.59 -15.52
C GLU A 251 47.99 -37.14 -15.10
N GLN A 252 48.92 -36.19 -15.26
CA GLN A 252 48.64 -34.77 -15.05
C GLN A 252 47.65 -34.20 -16.06
N ALA A 253 47.76 -34.58 -17.33
CA ALA A 253 46.84 -34.15 -18.38
C ALA A 253 45.44 -34.73 -18.16
N GLU A 254 45.33 -36.00 -17.75
CA GLU A 254 44.08 -36.68 -17.41
C GLU A 254 43.39 -35.99 -16.22
N LYS A 255 44.15 -35.72 -15.15
CA LYS A 255 43.65 -34.97 -13.99
C LYS A 255 43.19 -33.55 -14.35
N GLY A 256 43.94 -32.85 -15.21
CA GLY A 256 43.56 -31.52 -15.68
C GLY A 256 42.30 -31.54 -16.56
N TYR A 257 42.13 -32.57 -17.38
CA TYR A 257 40.92 -32.77 -18.17
C TYR A 257 39.70 -33.10 -17.31
N GLU A 258 39.86 -33.94 -16.29
CA GLU A 258 38.81 -34.24 -15.31
C GLU A 258 38.35 -32.97 -14.56
N GLU A 259 39.31 -32.16 -14.09
CA GLU A 259 39.00 -30.89 -13.43
C GLU A 259 38.28 -29.91 -14.36
N TRP A 260 38.71 -29.81 -15.62
CA TRP A 260 38.04 -29.00 -16.63
C TRP A 260 36.60 -29.47 -16.88
N LEU A 261 36.39 -30.78 -17.06
CA LEU A 261 35.06 -31.39 -17.24
C LEU A 261 34.13 -31.08 -16.07
N LEU A 262 34.60 -31.24 -14.83
CA LEU A 262 33.80 -30.95 -13.64
C LEU A 262 33.43 -29.48 -13.54
N ASN A 263 34.34 -28.57 -13.88
CA ASN A 263 34.07 -27.14 -13.90
C ASN A 263 33.07 -26.75 -15.00
N GLU A 264 33.19 -27.37 -16.19
CA GLU A 264 32.30 -27.11 -17.31
C GLU A 264 30.88 -27.66 -17.06
N ILE A 265 30.75 -28.85 -16.45
CA ILE A 265 29.45 -29.38 -16.03
C ILE A 265 28.77 -28.42 -15.04
N ARG A 266 29.49 -27.93 -14.02
CA ARG A 266 28.94 -26.96 -13.06
C ARG A 266 28.53 -25.64 -13.72
N ARG A 267 29.29 -25.19 -14.71
CA ARG A 267 28.98 -23.97 -15.49
C ARG A 267 27.67 -24.16 -16.27
N LEU A 268 27.52 -25.29 -16.96
CA LEU A 268 26.31 -25.61 -17.73
C LEU A 268 25.08 -25.78 -16.83
N GLU A 269 25.22 -26.47 -15.69
CA GLU A 269 24.14 -26.60 -14.70
C GLU A 269 23.70 -25.22 -14.15
N ARG A 270 24.65 -24.32 -13.88
CA ARG A 270 24.35 -22.95 -13.46
C ARG A 270 23.63 -22.16 -14.55
N LEU A 271 24.08 -22.27 -15.81
CA LEU A 271 23.45 -21.63 -16.95
C LEU A 271 21.99 -22.06 -17.13
N ASP A 272 21.71 -23.36 -17.07
CA ASP A 272 20.34 -23.88 -17.18
C ASP A 272 19.45 -23.37 -16.05
N HIS A 273 19.97 -23.35 -14.82
CA HIS A 273 19.23 -22.84 -13.67
C HIS A 273 18.92 -21.34 -13.81
N LEU A 274 19.91 -20.53 -14.20
CA LEU A 274 19.74 -19.09 -14.39
C LEU A 274 18.78 -18.77 -15.56
N ALA A 275 18.88 -19.50 -16.67
CA ALA A 275 18.03 -19.32 -17.84
C ALA A 275 16.56 -19.62 -17.51
N GLU A 276 16.30 -20.71 -16.76
CA GLU A 276 14.96 -21.05 -16.32
C GLU A 276 14.41 -20.00 -15.33
N LYS A 277 15.24 -19.57 -14.38
CA LYS A 277 14.88 -18.51 -13.42
C LYS A 277 14.56 -17.19 -14.12
N PHE A 278 15.33 -16.81 -15.13
CA PHE A 278 15.06 -15.66 -15.99
C PHE A 278 13.71 -15.81 -16.68
N ARG A 279 13.45 -16.96 -17.32
CA ARG A 279 12.19 -17.24 -18.03
C ARG A 279 10.97 -17.05 -17.14
N GLN A 280 11.01 -17.63 -15.94
CA GLN A 280 9.92 -17.58 -14.97
C GLN A 280 9.70 -16.15 -14.47
N LYS A 281 10.76 -15.47 -14.01
CA LYS A 281 10.64 -14.08 -13.51
C LYS A 281 10.16 -13.11 -14.58
N ALA A 282 10.70 -13.21 -15.80
CA ALA A 282 10.27 -12.39 -16.93
C ALA A 282 8.80 -12.63 -17.28
N SER A 283 8.35 -13.89 -17.35
CA SER A 283 6.95 -14.21 -17.67
C SER A 283 5.98 -13.69 -16.61
N ILE A 284 6.32 -13.79 -15.33
CA ILE A 284 5.49 -13.27 -14.24
C ILE A 284 5.41 -11.74 -14.29
N HIS A 285 6.52 -11.07 -14.63
CA HIS A 285 6.54 -9.62 -14.77
C HIS A 285 5.68 -9.15 -15.96
N GLU A 286 5.84 -9.78 -17.13
CA GLU A 286 5.05 -9.47 -18.33
C GLU A 286 3.54 -9.68 -18.11
N ALA A 287 3.16 -10.76 -17.40
CA ALA A 287 1.76 -11.00 -17.05
C ALA A 287 1.19 -9.90 -16.11
N TRP A 288 2.03 -9.30 -15.26
CA TRP A 288 1.61 -8.20 -14.39
C TRP A 288 1.53 -6.86 -15.13
N THR A 289 2.40 -6.60 -16.13
CA THR A 289 2.37 -5.36 -16.92
C THR A 289 1.22 -5.33 -17.93
N GLU A 290 0.63 -6.49 -18.26
CA GLU A 290 -0.48 -6.60 -19.20
C GLU A 290 -1.67 -5.68 -18.80
N GLY A 291 -2.07 -4.81 -19.74
CA GLY A 291 -3.19 -3.87 -19.55
C GLY A 291 -2.91 -2.63 -18.69
N LYS A 292 -1.77 -2.56 -17.98
CA LYS A 292 -1.45 -1.40 -17.12
C LYS A 292 -1.23 -0.11 -17.91
N GLU A 293 -0.54 -0.18 -19.05
CA GLU A 293 -0.36 0.97 -19.93
C GLU A 293 -1.70 1.52 -20.45
N ALA A 294 -2.62 0.62 -20.82
CA ALA A 294 -3.94 1.01 -21.31
C ALA A 294 -4.74 1.72 -20.20
N MET A 295 -4.68 1.21 -18.97
CA MET A 295 -5.27 1.85 -17.80
C MET A 295 -4.68 3.25 -17.55
N LEU A 296 -3.35 3.40 -17.61
CA LEU A 296 -2.69 4.69 -17.37
C LEU A 296 -3.03 5.76 -18.42
N LYS A 297 -3.26 5.34 -19.67
CA LYS A 297 -3.64 6.23 -20.78
C LYS A 297 -5.11 6.66 -20.76
N GLN A 298 -5.94 6.11 -19.88
CA GLN A 298 -7.34 6.52 -19.78
C GLN A 298 -7.44 7.97 -19.30
N LYS A 299 -8.46 8.68 -19.78
CA LYS A 299 -8.74 10.08 -19.42
C LYS A 299 -10.06 10.23 -18.67
N ASP A 300 -10.33 9.25 -17.81
CA ASP A 300 -11.49 9.20 -16.92
C ASP A 300 -11.63 10.41 -15.98
N TYR A 301 -10.52 11.09 -15.69
CA TYR A 301 -10.51 12.32 -14.90
C TYR A 301 -11.13 13.54 -15.61
N GLU A 302 -11.19 13.58 -16.95
CA GLU A 302 -11.73 14.74 -17.69
C GLU A 302 -13.25 14.93 -17.45
N THR A 303 -13.96 13.87 -17.08
CA THR A 303 -15.41 13.89 -16.80
C THR A 303 -15.76 13.62 -15.34
N ALA A 304 -14.76 13.55 -14.46
CA ALA A 304 -14.94 13.18 -13.06
C ALA A 304 -15.50 14.34 -12.22
N THR A 305 -16.34 14.03 -11.23
CA THR A 305 -16.69 15.00 -10.18
C THR A 305 -15.56 15.16 -9.17
N LEU A 306 -15.64 16.16 -8.28
CA LEU A 306 -14.64 16.37 -7.23
C LEU A 306 -14.48 15.15 -6.29
N SER A 307 -15.57 14.42 -6.03
CA SER A 307 -15.49 13.17 -5.26
C SER A 307 -14.84 12.05 -6.07
N ASP A 308 -15.17 11.94 -7.36
CA ASP A 308 -14.63 10.90 -8.23
C ASP A 308 -13.12 11.09 -8.45
N ILE A 309 -12.65 12.32 -8.70
CA ILE A 309 -11.23 12.60 -8.88
C ILE A 309 -10.42 12.27 -7.62
N LYS A 310 -10.95 12.60 -6.43
CA LYS A 310 -10.34 12.23 -5.14
C LYS A 310 -10.25 10.71 -4.97
N ALA A 311 -11.27 9.98 -5.42
CA ALA A 311 -11.23 8.52 -5.42
C ALA A 311 -10.24 7.96 -6.44
N LEU A 312 -10.14 8.56 -7.63
CA LEU A 312 -9.17 8.19 -8.67
C LEU A 312 -7.72 8.41 -8.19
N ILE A 313 -7.43 9.51 -7.52
CA ILE A 313 -6.11 9.79 -6.94
C ILE A 313 -5.73 8.70 -5.94
N ARG A 314 -6.61 8.35 -4.99
CA ARG A 314 -6.33 7.25 -4.03
C ARG A 314 -6.09 5.91 -4.71
N LYS A 315 -6.84 5.61 -5.78
CA LYS A 315 -6.61 4.39 -6.59
C LYS A 315 -5.25 4.44 -7.28
N HIS A 316 -4.85 5.61 -7.78
CA HIS A 316 -3.56 5.82 -8.43
C HIS A 316 -2.39 5.71 -7.43
N GLU A 317 -2.52 6.24 -6.21
CA GLU A 317 -1.54 6.07 -5.13
C GLU A 317 -1.34 4.59 -4.76
N ALA A 318 -2.44 3.83 -4.69
CA ALA A 318 -2.37 2.38 -4.45
C ALA A 318 -1.63 1.67 -5.59
N PHE A 319 -1.86 2.06 -6.84
CA PHE A 319 -1.14 1.55 -8.00
C PHE A 319 0.35 1.91 -7.97
N GLU A 320 0.72 3.12 -7.58
CA GLU A 320 2.13 3.53 -7.45
C GLU A 320 2.86 2.77 -6.33
N SER A 321 2.17 2.49 -5.22
CA SER A 321 2.72 1.62 -4.18
C SER A 321 2.96 0.19 -4.69
N ASP A 322 2.05 -0.35 -5.51
CA ASP A 322 2.22 -1.67 -6.15
C ASP A 322 3.37 -1.64 -7.16
N LEU A 323 3.44 -0.60 -8.00
CA LEU A 323 4.54 -0.36 -8.94
C LEU A 323 5.89 -0.30 -8.21
N ALA A 324 6.00 0.46 -7.11
CA ALA A 324 7.25 0.54 -6.34
C ALA A 324 7.70 -0.82 -5.76
N ALA A 325 6.77 -1.70 -5.39
CA ALA A 325 7.09 -3.04 -4.91
C ALA A 325 7.66 -3.97 -6.01
N HIS A 326 7.41 -3.65 -7.28
CA HIS A 326 7.88 -4.41 -8.44
C HIS A 326 9.25 -3.97 -8.96
N GLN A 327 9.81 -2.87 -8.45
CA GLN A 327 11.14 -2.35 -8.84
C GLN A 327 12.25 -3.39 -8.68
N ASP A 328 12.36 -4.00 -7.49
CA ASP A 328 13.35 -5.03 -7.18
C ASP A 328 13.24 -6.25 -8.11
N ARG A 329 12.03 -6.57 -8.59
CA ARG A 329 11.83 -7.68 -9.55
C ARG A 329 12.47 -7.37 -10.90
N VAL A 330 12.34 -6.14 -11.40
CA VAL A 330 12.94 -5.72 -12.68
C VAL A 330 14.47 -5.71 -12.56
N GLU A 331 14.99 -5.18 -11.45
CA GLU A 331 16.43 -5.18 -11.17
C GLU A 331 17.02 -6.60 -11.13
N GLN A 332 16.31 -7.55 -10.50
CA GLN A 332 16.73 -8.96 -10.48
C GLN A 332 16.70 -9.61 -11.87
N ILE A 333 15.70 -9.29 -12.71
CA ILE A 333 15.64 -9.82 -14.08
C ILE A 333 16.84 -9.33 -14.90
N ALA A 334 17.17 -8.04 -14.78
CA ALA A 334 18.34 -7.46 -15.44
C ALA A 334 19.66 -8.06 -14.93
N ALA A 335 19.80 -8.24 -13.61
CA ALA A 335 20.98 -8.86 -13.00
C ALA A 335 21.19 -10.31 -13.47
N ILE A 336 20.12 -11.12 -13.57
CA ILE A 336 20.20 -12.50 -14.08
C ILE A 336 20.58 -12.51 -15.56
N ALA A 337 20.01 -11.60 -16.36
CA ALA A 337 20.37 -11.48 -17.78
C ALA A 337 21.87 -11.13 -17.96
N GLN A 338 22.40 -10.23 -17.12
CA GLN A 338 23.82 -9.91 -17.10
C GLN A 338 24.68 -11.13 -16.71
N GLU A 339 24.31 -11.86 -15.66
CA GLU A 339 25.03 -13.06 -15.23
C GLU A 339 25.05 -14.15 -16.31
N LEU A 340 23.96 -14.31 -17.06
CA LEU A 340 23.90 -15.21 -18.22
C LEU A 340 24.86 -14.78 -19.35
N ASN A 341 25.03 -13.48 -19.58
CA ASN A 341 26.00 -12.95 -20.54
C ASN A 341 27.45 -13.19 -20.09
N GLU A 342 27.75 -12.98 -18.81
CA GLU A 342 29.08 -13.21 -18.24
C GLU A 342 29.53 -14.67 -18.32
N LEU A 343 28.57 -15.59 -18.40
CA LEU A 343 28.79 -17.02 -18.56
C LEU A 343 28.71 -17.49 -20.02
N ASP A 344 28.67 -16.59 -21.00
CA ASP A 344 28.58 -16.91 -22.44
C ASP A 344 27.42 -17.87 -22.77
N TYR A 345 26.21 -17.58 -22.26
CA TYR A 345 25.02 -18.38 -22.56
C TYR A 345 24.68 -18.35 -24.06
N TYR A 346 24.34 -19.52 -24.63
CA TYR A 346 24.15 -19.66 -26.08
C TYR A 346 23.02 -18.79 -26.66
N ASP A 347 21.97 -18.53 -25.87
CA ASP A 347 20.80 -17.71 -26.27
C ASP A 347 20.77 -16.35 -25.55
N SER A 348 21.94 -15.84 -25.14
CA SER A 348 22.11 -14.49 -24.62
C SER A 348 21.45 -13.39 -25.48
N PRO A 349 21.50 -13.42 -26.83
CA PRO A 349 20.84 -12.41 -27.65
C PRO A 349 19.33 -12.31 -27.41
N SER A 350 18.63 -13.45 -27.27
CA SER A 350 17.19 -13.47 -27.03
C SER A 350 16.85 -13.03 -25.60
N VAL A 351 17.65 -13.45 -24.62
CA VAL A 351 17.54 -13.01 -23.21
C VAL A 351 17.68 -11.50 -23.11
N ASN A 352 18.70 -10.93 -23.75
CA ASN A 352 18.96 -9.48 -23.76
C ASN A 352 17.86 -8.70 -24.46
N ALA A 353 17.37 -9.17 -25.62
CA ALA A 353 16.26 -8.53 -26.32
C ALA A 353 14.99 -8.50 -25.47
N ARG A 354 14.69 -9.59 -24.76
CA ARG A 354 13.54 -9.66 -23.85
C ARG A 354 13.74 -8.78 -22.61
N CYS A 355 14.92 -8.79 -22.01
CA CYS A 355 15.24 -7.94 -20.87
C CYS A 355 15.14 -6.46 -21.22
N GLN A 356 15.66 -6.05 -22.38
CA GLN A 356 15.57 -4.67 -22.86
C GLN A 356 14.11 -4.25 -23.03
N LYS A 357 13.27 -5.09 -23.65
CA LYS A 357 11.84 -4.81 -23.80
C LYS A 357 11.14 -4.62 -22.44
N ILE A 358 11.49 -5.40 -21.43
CA ILE A 358 10.97 -5.27 -20.07
C ILE A 358 11.40 -3.93 -19.45
N CYS A 359 12.68 -3.57 -19.56
CA CYS A 359 13.18 -2.28 -19.07
C CYS A 359 12.53 -1.09 -19.78
N ASP A 360 12.42 -1.13 -21.11
CA ASP A 360 11.77 -0.08 -21.90
C ASP A 360 10.29 0.08 -21.49
N GLN A 361 9.58 -1.04 -21.31
CA GLN A 361 8.20 -1.02 -20.85
C GLN A 361 8.09 -0.45 -19.42
N TRP A 362 9.02 -0.79 -18.54
CA TRP A 362 9.08 -0.27 -17.18
C TRP A 362 9.25 1.25 -17.15
N ASP A 363 10.19 1.77 -17.94
CA ASP A 363 10.44 3.21 -18.06
C ASP A 363 9.22 3.96 -18.62
N VAL A 364 8.54 3.37 -19.60
CA VAL A 364 7.28 3.89 -20.15
C VAL A 364 6.18 3.89 -19.08
N LEU A 365 6.03 2.82 -18.31
CA LEU A 365 5.06 2.74 -17.22
C LEU A 365 5.34 3.80 -16.17
N GLY A 366 6.60 3.99 -15.75
CA GLY A 366 6.98 5.04 -14.81
C GLY A 366 6.62 6.44 -15.33
N SER A 367 6.94 6.72 -16.59
CA SER A 367 6.64 8.00 -17.24
C SER A 367 5.13 8.27 -17.35
N LEU A 368 4.36 7.26 -17.78
CA LEU A 368 2.89 7.36 -17.88
C LEU A 368 2.25 7.53 -16.49
N THR A 369 2.77 6.85 -15.48
CA THR A 369 2.29 6.96 -14.09
C THR A 369 2.47 8.37 -13.56
N HIS A 370 3.64 8.96 -13.77
CA HIS A 370 3.92 10.33 -13.38
C HIS A 370 3.04 11.34 -14.13
N SER A 371 2.95 11.22 -15.47
CA SER A 371 2.11 12.09 -16.29
C SER A 371 0.63 12.00 -15.89
N ARG A 372 0.13 10.80 -15.56
CA ARG A 372 -1.23 10.62 -15.07
C ARG A 372 -1.43 11.28 -13.70
N ARG A 373 -0.49 11.12 -12.76
CA ARG A 373 -0.53 11.79 -11.46
C ARG A 373 -0.65 13.30 -11.61
N GLU A 374 0.21 13.92 -12.42
CA GLU A 374 0.16 15.38 -12.66
C GLU A 374 -1.19 15.81 -13.25
N ALA A 375 -1.74 15.04 -14.18
CA ALA A 375 -3.04 15.34 -14.77
C ALA A 375 -4.19 15.22 -13.74
N LEU A 376 -4.15 14.21 -12.87
CA LEU A 376 -5.13 14.01 -11.80
C LEU A 376 -5.08 15.15 -10.78
N GLU A 377 -3.90 15.47 -10.26
CA GLU A 377 -3.67 16.54 -9.27
C GLU A 377 -4.04 17.91 -9.84
N LYS A 378 -3.70 18.17 -11.12
CA LYS A 378 -4.11 19.41 -11.81
C LYS A 378 -5.63 19.53 -11.90
N THR A 379 -6.32 18.44 -12.27
CA THR A 379 -7.78 18.43 -12.41
C THR A 379 -8.47 18.57 -11.06
N GLU A 380 -7.96 17.91 -10.02
CA GLU A 380 -8.44 18.06 -8.64
C GLU A 380 -8.37 19.52 -8.20
N LYS A 381 -7.20 20.16 -8.34
CA LYS A 381 -7.03 21.56 -7.95
C LYS A 381 -7.99 22.51 -8.65
N GLN A 382 -8.27 22.27 -9.93
CA GLN A 382 -9.24 23.04 -10.71
C GLN A 382 -10.67 22.87 -10.18
N LEU A 383 -11.06 21.63 -9.87
CA LEU A 383 -12.36 21.33 -9.30
C LEU A 383 -12.51 21.88 -7.88
N GLU A 384 -11.47 21.85 -7.05
CA GLU A 384 -11.47 22.48 -5.72
C GLU A 384 -11.64 24.00 -5.82
N THR A 385 -10.92 24.65 -6.74
CA THR A 385 -11.07 26.10 -6.96
C THR A 385 -12.50 26.47 -7.37
N ILE A 386 -13.11 25.67 -8.26
CA ILE A 386 -14.51 25.86 -8.67
C ILE A 386 -15.46 25.68 -7.48
N ASP A 387 -15.23 24.67 -6.65
CA ASP A 387 -16.06 24.38 -5.48
C ASP A 387 -15.99 25.50 -4.43
N GLU A 388 -14.81 26.07 -4.19
CA GLU A 388 -14.61 27.23 -3.33
C GLU A 388 -15.37 28.46 -3.85
N LEU A 389 -15.29 28.74 -5.16
CA LEU A 389 -16.04 29.83 -5.78
C LEU A 389 -17.56 29.61 -5.69
N HIS A 390 -18.04 28.38 -5.86
CA HIS A 390 -19.45 28.05 -5.66
C HIS A 390 -19.89 28.31 -4.22
N LEU A 391 -19.08 27.94 -3.23
CA LEU A 391 -19.37 28.20 -1.82
C LEU A 391 -19.36 29.70 -1.51
N GLU A 392 -18.39 30.45 -2.04
CA GLU A 392 -18.31 31.91 -1.86
C GLU A 392 -19.54 32.60 -2.46
N TYR A 393 -19.93 32.21 -3.68
CA TYR A 393 -21.16 32.69 -4.31
C TYR A 393 -22.36 32.43 -3.42
N ALA A 394 -22.54 31.20 -2.92
CA ALA A 394 -23.68 30.85 -2.07
C ALA A 394 -23.72 31.67 -0.78
N LYS A 395 -22.56 31.88 -0.15
CA LYS A 395 -22.40 32.66 1.08
C LYS A 395 -22.79 34.12 0.90
N ARG A 396 -22.51 34.73 -0.26
CA ARG A 396 -22.84 36.14 -0.56
C ARG A 396 -24.24 36.30 -1.14
N ALA A 397 -24.67 35.37 -1.99
CA ALA A 397 -25.97 35.38 -2.64
C ALA A 397 -27.12 35.25 -1.63
N ALA A 398 -26.98 34.44 -0.57
CA ALA A 398 -28.03 34.26 0.43
C ALA A 398 -28.42 35.56 1.18
N PRO A 399 -27.51 36.28 1.85
CA PRO A 399 -27.87 37.55 2.51
C PRO A 399 -28.29 38.63 1.51
N PHE A 400 -27.67 38.68 0.32
CA PHE A 400 -28.08 39.63 -0.71
C PHE A 400 -29.49 39.35 -1.24
N ASN A 401 -29.86 38.09 -1.40
CA ASN A 401 -31.21 37.67 -1.77
C ASN A 401 -32.24 38.11 -0.72
N ASN A 402 -31.93 37.89 0.56
CA ASN A 402 -32.81 38.30 1.66
C ASN A 402 -32.96 39.83 1.72
N TRP A 403 -31.86 40.57 1.52
CA TRP A 403 -31.91 42.03 1.43
C TRP A 403 -32.82 42.50 0.30
N MET A 404 -32.76 41.88 -0.89
CA MET A 404 -33.66 42.22 -2.00
C MET A 404 -35.12 41.91 -1.67
N GLU A 405 -35.41 40.80 -0.98
CA GLU A 405 -36.76 40.46 -0.53
C GLU A 405 -37.32 41.51 0.44
N SER A 406 -36.56 41.85 1.49
CA SER A 406 -36.96 42.88 2.45
C SER A 406 -37.10 44.26 1.79
N ALA A 407 -36.18 44.63 0.87
CA ALA A 407 -36.28 45.89 0.14
C ALA A 407 -37.55 45.95 -0.72
N MET A 408 -37.95 44.84 -1.36
CA MET A 408 -39.21 44.78 -2.11
C MET A 408 -40.42 44.94 -1.18
N GLU A 409 -40.40 44.29 -0.01
CA GLU A 409 -41.46 44.44 1.00
C GLU A 409 -41.58 45.90 1.48
N ASP A 410 -40.48 46.52 1.88
CA ASP A 410 -40.45 47.91 2.38
C ASP A 410 -40.90 48.92 1.33
N LEU A 411 -40.50 48.74 0.07
CA LEU A 411 -40.92 49.62 -1.04
C LEU A 411 -42.42 49.52 -1.33
N GLN A 412 -43.01 48.35 -1.07
CA GLN A 412 -44.42 48.08 -1.29
C GLN A 412 -45.28 48.29 -0.04
N ASP A 413 -44.67 48.58 1.11
CA ASP A 413 -45.38 48.69 2.38
C ASP A 413 -46.37 49.85 2.40
N MET A 414 -47.55 49.61 2.96
CA MET A 414 -48.59 50.62 3.03
C MET A 414 -48.32 51.55 4.21
N PHE A 415 -48.28 52.86 3.96
CA PHE A 415 -48.09 53.86 5.01
C PHE A 415 -49.33 54.73 5.20
N ILE A 416 -49.54 55.16 6.44
CA ILE A 416 -50.59 56.11 6.83
C ILE A 416 -49.91 57.23 7.61
N VAL A 417 -50.08 58.46 7.15
CA VAL A 417 -49.49 59.66 7.75
C VAL A 417 -50.57 60.70 8.03
N HIS A 418 -50.38 61.50 9.08
CA HIS A 418 -51.35 62.49 9.55
C HIS A 418 -50.75 63.90 9.67
N THR A 419 -49.42 64.00 9.55
CA THR A 419 -48.64 65.23 9.65
C THR A 419 -47.62 65.36 8.52
N ILE A 420 -47.15 66.59 8.28
CA ILE A 420 -46.08 66.86 7.31
C ILE A 420 -44.76 66.25 7.78
N GLU A 421 -44.46 66.31 9.08
CA GLU A 421 -43.21 65.79 9.65
C GLU A 421 -43.08 64.27 9.46
N GLU A 422 -44.18 63.52 9.60
CA GLU A 422 -44.19 62.06 9.36
C GLU A 422 -43.87 61.71 7.90
N ILE A 423 -44.46 62.41 6.92
CA ILE A 423 -44.18 62.13 5.50
C ILE A 423 -42.77 62.58 5.09
N GLU A 424 -42.28 63.69 5.64
CA GLU A 424 -40.88 64.12 5.44
C GLU A 424 -39.89 63.10 6.01
N GLY A 425 -40.19 62.50 7.16
CA GLY A 425 -39.40 61.41 7.73
C GLY A 425 -39.35 60.18 6.83
N LEU A 426 -40.47 59.78 6.23
CA LEU A 426 -40.53 58.66 5.28
C LEU A 426 -39.76 58.95 3.98
N ILE A 427 -39.84 60.19 3.47
CA ILE A 427 -39.06 60.62 2.30
C ILE A 427 -37.57 60.56 2.61
N ALA A 428 -37.13 61.11 3.75
CA ALA A 428 -35.74 61.07 4.17
C ALA A 428 -35.21 59.63 4.32
N ALA A 429 -36.02 58.72 4.88
CA ALA A 429 -35.68 57.30 4.97
C ALA A 429 -35.56 56.65 3.59
N HIS A 430 -36.45 56.98 2.65
CA HIS A 430 -36.40 56.49 1.27
C HIS A 430 -35.19 57.02 0.49
N ASP A 431 -34.83 58.29 0.68
CA ASP A 431 -33.61 58.88 0.10
C ASP A 431 -32.35 58.22 0.67
N GLN A 432 -32.33 57.96 1.98
CA GLN A 432 -31.26 57.19 2.61
C GLN A 432 -31.15 55.78 2.01
N PHE A 433 -32.26 55.08 1.80
CA PHE A 433 -32.27 53.78 1.13
C PHE A 433 -31.72 53.88 -0.31
N LYS A 434 -32.16 54.85 -1.11
CA LYS A 434 -31.65 55.07 -2.48
C LYS A 434 -30.15 55.31 -2.51
N SER A 435 -29.59 55.98 -1.50
CA SER A 435 -28.14 56.18 -1.38
C SER A 435 -27.33 54.88 -1.24
N THR A 436 -27.96 53.79 -0.78
CA THR A 436 -27.32 52.46 -0.65
C THR A 436 -27.37 51.62 -1.92
N LEU A 437 -28.24 51.96 -2.89
CA LEU A 437 -28.42 51.18 -4.12
C LEU A 437 -27.14 51.03 -4.96
N PRO A 438 -26.28 52.05 -5.13
CA PRO A 438 -25.03 51.89 -5.88
C PRO A 438 -24.09 50.85 -5.24
N ASP A 439 -24.05 50.78 -3.92
CA ASP A 439 -23.21 49.80 -3.22
C ASP A 439 -23.82 48.39 -3.28
N ALA A 440 -25.16 48.28 -3.23
CA ALA A 440 -25.86 47.03 -3.50
C ALA A 440 -25.64 46.53 -4.94
N ASP A 441 -25.57 47.42 -5.93
CA ASP A 441 -25.26 47.05 -7.32
C ASP A 441 -23.81 46.56 -7.47
N LYS A 442 -22.85 47.18 -6.76
CA LYS A 442 -21.47 46.67 -6.70
C LYS A 442 -21.42 45.26 -6.10
N GLU A 443 -22.19 44.99 -5.05
CA GLU A 443 -22.29 43.67 -4.44
C GLU A 443 -22.88 42.65 -5.41
N ARG A 444 -23.95 43.02 -6.14
CA ARG A 444 -24.53 42.20 -7.21
C ARG A 444 -23.48 41.85 -8.27
N GLU A 445 -22.77 42.83 -8.80
CA GLU A 445 -21.74 42.61 -9.83
C GLU A 445 -20.59 41.73 -9.32
N ALA A 446 -20.20 41.87 -8.06
CA ALA A 446 -19.20 41.02 -7.43
C ALA A 446 -19.68 39.57 -7.30
N ILE A 447 -20.92 39.34 -6.85
CA ILE A 447 -21.54 38.00 -6.78
C ILE A 447 -21.59 37.35 -8.17
N LEU A 448 -22.08 38.08 -9.18
CA LEU A 448 -22.12 37.59 -10.57
C LEU A 448 -20.71 37.39 -11.15
N GLY A 449 -19.73 38.17 -10.69
CA GLY A 449 -18.31 38.00 -11.02
C GLY A 449 -17.78 36.64 -10.60
N ILE A 450 -18.11 36.17 -9.39
CA ILE A 450 -17.69 34.85 -8.88
C ILE A 450 -18.20 33.72 -9.78
N GLN A 451 -19.48 33.75 -10.15
CA GLN A 451 -20.05 32.72 -11.05
C GLN A 451 -19.39 32.75 -12.44
N ARG A 452 -19.10 33.94 -12.98
CA ARG A 452 -18.39 34.09 -14.26
C ARG A 452 -16.97 33.53 -14.18
N GLU A 453 -16.31 33.69 -13.04
CA GLU A 453 -14.98 33.12 -12.81
C GLU A 453 -15.03 31.59 -12.82
N ALA A 454 -15.95 30.99 -12.06
CA ALA A 454 -16.12 29.54 -11.99
C ALA A 454 -16.40 28.95 -13.38
N GLN A 455 -17.26 29.60 -14.17
CA GLN A 455 -17.55 29.19 -15.54
C GLN A 455 -16.32 29.31 -16.45
N ARG A 456 -15.55 30.40 -16.33
CA ARG A 456 -14.34 30.60 -17.14
C ARG A 456 -13.29 29.52 -16.87
N ILE A 457 -13.08 29.16 -15.60
CA ILE A 457 -12.15 28.09 -15.23
C ILE A 457 -12.61 26.75 -15.82
N ALA A 458 -13.91 26.47 -15.77
CA ALA A 458 -14.46 25.25 -16.36
C ALA A 458 -14.27 25.21 -17.88
N ASP A 459 -14.63 26.29 -18.58
CA ASP A 459 -14.55 26.37 -20.04
C ASP A 459 -13.09 26.25 -20.52
N PHE A 460 -12.16 26.95 -19.87
CA PHE A 460 -10.73 26.92 -20.23
C PHE A 460 -10.12 25.52 -20.09
N ASN A 461 -10.62 24.72 -19.15
CA ASN A 461 -10.13 23.37 -18.88
C ASN A 461 -11.03 22.26 -19.44
N SER A 462 -12.05 22.60 -20.23
CA SER A 462 -13.03 21.65 -20.78
C SER A 462 -13.74 20.78 -19.72
N ILE A 463 -13.89 21.31 -18.51
CA ILE A 463 -14.58 20.64 -17.40
C ILE A 463 -16.09 20.83 -17.58
N LYS A 464 -16.84 19.74 -17.56
CA LYS A 464 -18.31 19.80 -17.56
C LYS A 464 -18.81 20.11 -16.16
N LEU A 465 -19.20 21.37 -15.93
CA LEU A 465 -19.93 21.75 -14.72
C LEU A 465 -21.31 21.10 -14.69
N SER A 466 -21.64 20.43 -13.59
CA SER A 466 -23.03 20.14 -13.23
C SER A 466 -23.76 21.48 -13.12
N GLY A 467 -24.75 21.73 -13.98
CA GLY A 467 -25.25 23.08 -14.31
C GLY A 467 -25.85 23.94 -13.18
N ASN A 468 -25.81 23.50 -11.92
CA ASN A 468 -26.27 24.27 -10.76
C ASN A 468 -25.25 24.21 -9.63
N ASN A 469 -25.12 25.32 -8.90
CA ASN A 469 -24.32 25.43 -7.68
C ASN A 469 -24.89 24.49 -6.59
N PRO A 470 -24.11 23.57 -6.01
CA PRO A 470 -24.59 22.62 -4.99
C PRO A 470 -25.01 23.26 -3.67
N TYR A 471 -24.54 24.47 -3.37
CA TYR A 471 -24.66 25.12 -2.07
C TYR A 471 -25.82 26.12 -1.97
N THR A 472 -26.48 26.44 -3.07
CA THR A 472 -27.60 27.40 -3.09
C THR A 472 -28.54 27.16 -4.26
N SER A 473 -29.83 27.45 -4.04
CA SER A 473 -30.84 27.50 -5.11
C SER A 473 -30.93 28.87 -5.79
N VAL A 474 -30.25 29.89 -5.27
CA VAL A 474 -30.30 31.26 -5.80
C VAL A 474 -29.39 31.37 -7.01
N THR A 475 -29.95 31.33 -8.21
CA THR A 475 -29.20 31.44 -9.47
C THR A 475 -28.92 32.90 -9.85
N PRO A 476 -27.92 33.16 -10.72
CA PRO A 476 -27.68 34.49 -11.28
C PRO A 476 -28.93 35.12 -11.92
N GLN A 477 -29.76 34.30 -12.57
CA GLN A 477 -31.01 34.73 -13.17
C GLN A 477 -32.02 35.20 -12.12
N ILE A 478 -32.13 34.50 -10.99
CA ILE A 478 -33.00 34.90 -9.87
C ILE A 478 -32.52 36.24 -9.29
N ILE A 479 -31.21 36.40 -9.08
CA ILE A 479 -30.63 37.66 -8.58
C ILE A 479 -30.96 38.83 -9.51
N ASN A 480 -30.70 38.68 -10.81
CA ASN A 480 -30.98 39.75 -11.77
C ASN A 480 -32.48 40.08 -11.85
N SER A 481 -33.35 39.07 -11.85
CA SER A 481 -34.81 39.29 -11.89
C SER A 481 -35.31 40.05 -10.66
N LYS A 482 -34.80 39.73 -9.46
CA LYS A 482 -35.15 40.44 -8.22
C LYS A 482 -34.58 41.85 -8.18
N TRP A 483 -33.35 42.03 -8.66
CA TRP A 483 -32.72 43.35 -8.76
C TRP A 483 -33.52 44.28 -9.68
N GLU A 484 -33.92 43.81 -10.86
CA GLU A 484 -34.78 44.56 -11.78
C GLU A 484 -36.12 44.94 -11.13
N ARG A 485 -36.71 44.03 -10.35
CA ARG A 485 -37.94 44.31 -9.60
C ARG A 485 -37.75 45.44 -8.57
N VAL A 486 -36.67 45.40 -7.79
CA VAL A 486 -36.32 46.47 -6.83
C VAL A 486 -36.16 47.79 -7.57
N GLN A 487 -35.40 47.83 -8.67
CA GLN A 487 -35.20 49.05 -9.45
C GLN A 487 -36.50 49.61 -10.04
N GLN A 488 -37.47 48.76 -10.39
CA GLN A 488 -38.80 49.20 -10.84
C GLN A 488 -39.69 49.74 -9.71
N LEU A 489 -39.49 49.29 -8.47
CA LEU A 489 -40.30 49.71 -7.32
C LEU A 489 -39.85 51.05 -6.73
N VAL A 490 -38.56 51.36 -6.78
CA VAL A 490 -37.99 52.64 -6.30
C VAL A 490 -38.72 53.87 -6.87
N PRO A 491 -38.83 54.07 -8.20
CA PRO A 491 -39.50 55.26 -8.74
C PRO A 491 -41.01 55.28 -8.46
N LYS A 492 -41.63 54.11 -8.26
CA LYS A 492 -43.04 54.01 -7.87
C LYS A 492 -43.25 54.47 -6.42
N ARG A 493 -42.32 54.13 -5.53
CA ARG A 493 -42.31 54.57 -4.14
C ARG A 493 -42.07 56.07 -4.04
N ASP A 494 -41.14 56.61 -4.83
CA ASP A 494 -40.91 58.06 -4.95
C ASP A 494 -42.22 58.81 -5.30
N HIS A 495 -42.93 58.35 -6.33
CA HIS A 495 -44.22 58.97 -6.73
C HIS A 495 -45.26 58.89 -5.62
N ALA A 496 -45.43 57.73 -4.98
CA ALA A 496 -46.41 57.55 -3.91
C ALA A 496 -46.14 58.47 -2.70
N LEU A 497 -44.87 58.65 -2.33
CA LEU A 497 -44.46 59.55 -1.25
C LEU A 497 -44.67 61.03 -1.61
N LEU A 498 -44.36 61.43 -2.85
CA LEU A 498 -44.59 62.80 -3.34
C LEU A 498 -46.08 63.15 -3.40
N ASP A 499 -46.91 62.23 -3.89
CA ASP A 499 -48.36 62.42 -3.93
C ASP A 499 -48.94 62.61 -2.52
N GLU A 500 -48.49 61.81 -1.55
CA GLU A 500 -48.92 61.95 -0.16
C GLU A 500 -48.39 63.23 0.49
N GLN A 501 -47.13 63.62 0.21
CA GLN A 501 -46.58 64.89 0.67
C GLN A 501 -47.41 66.09 0.17
N SER A 502 -47.80 66.08 -1.10
CA SER A 502 -48.65 67.11 -1.69
C SER A 502 -50.02 67.19 -0.98
N LYS A 503 -50.62 66.05 -0.65
CA LYS A 503 -51.87 66.00 0.14
C LYS A 503 -51.68 66.58 1.54
N GLN A 504 -50.63 66.21 2.26
CA GLN A 504 -50.39 66.72 3.61
C GLN A 504 -50.10 68.22 3.63
N GLN A 505 -49.36 68.73 2.63
CA GLN A 505 -49.15 70.18 2.45
C GLN A 505 -50.47 70.91 2.17
N SER A 506 -51.34 70.35 1.32
CA SER A 506 -52.68 70.90 1.06
C SER A 506 -53.54 70.90 2.33
N ASN A 507 -53.52 69.83 3.11
CA ASN A 507 -54.25 69.73 4.37
C ASN A 507 -53.79 70.80 5.39
N GLU A 508 -52.48 71.00 5.53
CA GLU A 508 -51.93 72.02 6.40
C GLU A 508 -52.28 73.44 5.91
N HIS A 509 -52.27 73.67 4.60
CA HIS A 509 -52.71 74.94 4.02
C HIS A 509 -54.18 75.24 4.39
N LEU A 510 -55.07 74.26 4.25
CA LEU A 510 -56.48 74.37 4.64
C LEU A 510 -56.64 74.64 6.15
N ARG A 511 -55.89 73.95 7.01
CA ARG A 511 -55.88 74.19 8.46
C ARG A 511 -55.49 75.63 8.79
N ARG A 512 -54.44 76.15 8.15
CA ARG A 512 -53.98 77.54 8.33
C ARG A 512 -54.98 78.56 7.81
N GLN A 513 -55.59 78.33 6.64
CA GLN A 513 -56.62 79.19 6.10
C GLN A 513 -57.84 79.26 7.04
N PHE A 514 -58.34 78.11 7.48
CA PHE A 514 -59.45 78.04 8.41
C PHE A 514 -59.13 78.79 9.71
N ALA A 515 -57.96 78.52 10.31
CA ALA A 515 -57.51 79.20 11.53
C ALA A 515 -57.42 80.71 11.34
N SER A 516 -56.85 81.19 10.22
CA SER A 516 -56.76 82.62 9.93
C SER A 516 -58.13 83.29 9.85
N GLN A 517 -59.11 82.67 9.18
CA GLN A 517 -60.46 83.21 9.08
C GLN A 517 -61.22 83.14 10.41
N ALA A 518 -61.15 81.99 11.09
CA ALA A 518 -61.80 81.79 12.39
C ALA A 518 -61.27 82.74 13.47
N ASN A 519 -59.96 83.03 13.47
CA ASN A 519 -59.34 83.98 14.41
C ASN A 519 -59.74 85.44 14.16
N ILE A 520 -60.27 85.77 12.98
CA ILE A 520 -60.86 87.08 12.69
C ILE A 520 -62.33 87.09 13.13
N VAL A 521 -63.07 86.06 12.74
CA VAL A 521 -64.53 85.98 12.96
C VAL A 521 -64.88 85.78 14.44
N GLY A 522 -64.12 84.95 15.18
CA GLY A 522 -64.39 84.64 16.59
C GLY A 522 -64.44 85.89 17.47
N PRO A 523 -63.37 86.70 17.52
CA PRO A 523 -63.36 87.97 18.25
C PRO A 523 -64.46 88.93 17.76
N TRP A 524 -64.72 88.99 16.45
CA TRP A 524 -65.80 89.83 15.91
C TRP A 524 -67.18 89.45 16.45
N ILE A 525 -67.50 88.16 16.54
CA ILE A 525 -68.77 87.68 17.14
C ILE A 525 -68.81 88.07 18.62
N GLN A 526 -67.71 87.86 19.35
CA GLN A 526 -67.64 88.16 20.78
C GLN A 526 -67.86 89.65 21.06
N THR A 527 -67.24 90.55 20.30
CA THR A 527 -67.45 92.00 20.38
C THR A 527 -68.85 92.46 19.96
N LYS A 528 -69.64 91.61 19.28
CA LYS A 528 -71.03 91.92 18.89
C LYS A 528 -72.07 91.35 19.86
N MET A 529 -71.68 90.40 20.71
CA MET A 529 -72.54 89.78 21.72
C MET A 529 -72.40 90.41 23.11
N GLU A 530 -71.25 91.05 23.39
CA GLU A 530 -71.10 92.07 24.43
C GLU A 530 -71.70 93.41 23.98
#